data_AF-A0A7G1GA18-F1
#
_entry.id   AF-A0A7G1GA18-F1
#
_cell.length_a   1.000
_cell.length_b   1.000
_cell.length_c   1.000
_cell.angle_alpha   90.00
_cell.angle_beta   90.00
_cell.angle_gamma   90.00
#
_symmetry.space_group_name_H-M   'P 1'
#
loop_
_entity.id
_entity.type
_entity.pdbx_description
1 polymer ?
#
loop_
_entity_poly.entity_id
_entity_poly.type
_entity_poly.pdbx_seq_one_letter_code
_entity_poly.pdbx_strand_id
1 'polypeptide(L)'
;MISKEEKENTIKNFLSILGIMAVIYLLSFFAWQRYELHLKNKIHYPYVQLRDSGYTTVKYYPYKFKNTSIEINLTNKINIYNISTKYGNGEIKTFDSRYFIFENSNFSIIAYPSYEYRGLEYKAFSKKKVLNFIIIPTEEKLNNIFEILETLIKDKKNELIKGENNLIITGKTACIKYEDETYTIPEEVLKVFKSKNYYYFYVLENKFNKVYIANKTQEKIYEIILL
;
A
#
# COMPACT_ATOMS: atom_id res chain seq x y z
N MET A 1 68.07 -15.18 -6.84
CA MET A 1 67.77 -14.80 -5.44
C MET A 1 67.07 -13.45 -5.51
N ILE A 2 65.81 -13.36 -5.05
CA ILE A 2 65.06 -12.10 -5.02
C ILE A 2 65.82 -11.14 -4.09
N SER A 3 66.00 -9.88 -4.51
CA SER A 3 66.75 -8.92 -3.69
C SER A 3 65.95 -8.60 -2.42
N LYS A 4 66.66 -8.23 -1.34
CA LYS A 4 66.01 -7.88 -0.06
C LYS A 4 65.01 -6.72 -0.23
N GLU A 5 65.34 -5.82 -1.15
CA GLU A 5 64.55 -4.64 -1.54
C GLU A 5 63.26 -5.02 -2.29
N GLU A 6 63.33 -5.98 -3.22
CA GLU A 6 62.15 -6.52 -3.92
C GLU A 6 61.20 -7.25 -2.97
N LYS A 7 61.76 -7.94 -1.97
CA LYS A 7 61.00 -8.65 -0.94
C LYS A 7 60.25 -7.67 -0.03
N GLU A 8 60.89 -6.58 0.38
CA GLU A 8 60.25 -5.51 1.16
C GLU A 8 59.16 -4.77 0.37
N ASN A 9 59.40 -4.44 -0.90
CA ASN A 9 58.40 -3.81 -1.76
C ASN A 9 57.19 -4.72 -2.01
N THR A 10 57.40 -6.02 -2.16
CA THR A 10 56.31 -6.99 -2.33
C THR A 10 55.46 -7.09 -1.07
N ILE A 11 56.09 -7.15 0.12
CA ILE A 11 55.38 -7.17 1.40
C ILE A 11 54.60 -5.87 1.62
N LYS A 12 55.20 -4.72 1.31
CA LYS A 12 54.54 -3.41 1.42
C LYS A 12 53.32 -3.31 0.51
N ASN A 13 53.43 -3.77 -0.73
CA ASN A 13 52.31 -3.77 -1.68
C ASN A 13 51.20 -4.73 -1.23
N PHE A 14 51.57 -5.92 -0.75
CA PHE A 14 50.62 -6.89 -0.21
C PHE A 14 49.84 -6.35 0.99
N LEU A 15 50.54 -5.70 1.95
CA LEU A 15 49.92 -5.05 3.10
C LEU A 15 49.01 -3.89 2.68
N SER A 16 49.39 -3.13 1.65
CA SER A 16 48.58 -2.03 1.12
C SER A 16 47.28 -2.55 0.49
N ILE A 17 47.35 -3.64 -0.29
CA ILE A 17 46.17 -4.30 -0.87
C ILE A 17 45.26 -4.84 0.22
N LEU A 18 45.82 -5.53 1.22
CA LEU A 18 45.07 -6.02 2.39
C LEU A 18 44.36 -4.87 3.14
N GLY A 19 45.06 -3.75 3.34
CA GLY A 19 44.50 -2.57 3.98
C GLY A 19 43.31 -2.00 3.19
N ILE A 20 43.45 -1.85 1.87
CA ILE A 20 42.37 -1.37 1.01
C ILE A 20 41.18 -2.33 1.03
N MET A 21 41.41 -3.64 0.93
CA MET A 21 40.34 -4.65 1.00
C MET A 21 39.59 -4.58 2.34
N ALA A 22 40.32 -4.43 3.46
CA ALA A 22 39.71 -4.29 4.78
C ALA A 22 38.84 -3.03 4.88
N VAL A 23 39.30 -1.90 4.33
CA VAL A 23 38.52 -0.65 4.29
C VAL A 23 37.27 -0.80 3.45
N ILE A 24 37.37 -1.37 2.24
CA ILE A 24 36.20 -1.63 1.37
C ILE A 24 35.20 -2.54 2.07
N TYR A 25 35.68 -3.60 2.73
CA TYR A 25 34.83 -4.53 3.46
C TYR A 25 34.09 -3.84 4.61
N LEU A 26 34.80 -3.06 5.43
CA LEU A 26 34.19 -2.30 6.53
C LEU A 26 33.13 -1.31 6.03
N LEU A 27 33.44 -0.53 4.99
CA LEU A 27 32.49 0.41 4.40
C LEU A 27 31.24 -0.31 3.87
N SER A 28 31.43 -1.43 3.17
CA SER A 28 30.33 -2.24 2.64
C SER A 28 29.47 -2.83 3.76
N PHE A 29 30.11 -3.32 4.83
CA PHE A 29 29.43 -3.88 5.99
C PHE A 29 28.55 -2.84 6.71
N PHE A 30 29.07 -1.64 6.97
CA PHE A 30 28.30 -0.57 7.59
C PHE A 30 27.19 -0.03 6.68
N ALA A 31 27.46 0.10 5.38
CA ALA A 31 26.45 0.49 4.40
C ALA A 31 25.31 -0.55 4.34
N TRP A 32 25.66 -1.84 4.35
CA TRP A 32 24.68 -2.93 4.38
C TRP A 32 23.84 -2.90 5.65
N GLN A 33 24.44 -2.75 6.83
CA GLN A 33 23.68 -2.65 8.08
C GLN A 33 22.72 -1.47 8.09
N ARG A 34 23.14 -0.29 7.59
CA ARG A 34 22.24 0.87 7.46
C ARG A 34 21.10 0.58 6.48
N TYR A 35 21.40 -0.07 5.36
CA TYR A 35 20.39 -0.48 4.39
C TYR A 35 19.40 -1.49 4.99
N GLU A 36 19.88 -2.50 5.72
CA GLU A 36 19.05 -3.50 6.38
C GLU A 36 18.18 -2.88 7.47
N LEU A 37 18.72 -1.95 8.27
CA LEU A 37 17.97 -1.19 9.27
C LEU A 37 16.88 -0.34 8.60
N HIS A 38 17.19 0.28 7.47
CA HIS A 38 16.22 1.05 6.68
C HIS A 38 15.12 0.17 6.09
N LEU A 39 15.45 -1.04 5.63
CA LEU A 39 14.49 -2.03 5.16
C LEU A 39 13.60 -2.56 6.30
N LYS A 40 14.16 -2.88 7.47
CA LYS A 40 13.40 -3.34 8.65
C LYS A 40 12.40 -2.29 9.13
N ASN A 41 12.73 -1.01 8.98
CA ASN A 41 11.86 0.10 9.35
C ASN A 41 10.82 0.47 8.27
N LYS A 42 10.84 -0.22 7.12
CA LYS A 42 9.80 -0.14 6.10
C LYS A 42 8.96 -1.41 6.17
N ILE A 43 7.70 -1.28 6.54
CA ILE A 43 6.73 -2.37 6.42
C ILE A 43 6.61 -2.68 4.93
N HIS A 44 7.19 -3.81 4.51
CA HIS A 44 7.07 -4.30 3.15
C HIS A 44 6.00 -5.38 3.12
N TYR A 45 4.86 -5.06 2.52
CA TYR A 45 3.81 -6.05 2.27
C TYR A 45 4.31 -7.13 1.29
N PRO A 46 3.92 -8.40 1.47
CA PRO A 46 4.31 -9.47 0.57
C PRO A 46 3.84 -9.16 -0.87
N TYR A 47 4.65 -9.55 -1.86
CA TYR A 47 4.32 -9.34 -3.27
C TYR A 47 3.16 -10.27 -3.64
N VAL A 48 2.01 -9.70 -3.98
CA VAL A 48 0.90 -10.46 -4.55
C VAL A 48 0.92 -10.32 -6.06
N GLN A 49 1.15 -11.43 -6.75
CA GLN A 49 1.07 -11.46 -8.20
C GLN A 49 -0.38 -11.21 -8.63
N LEU A 50 -0.64 -10.01 -9.13
CA LEU A 50 -1.93 -9.64 -9.68
C LEU A 50 -2.17 -10.45 -10.96
N ARG A 51 -3.23 -11.26 -11.01
CA ARG A 51 -3.64 -11.93 -12.24
C ARG A 51 -4.14 -10.88 -13.23
N ASP A 52 -3.60 -10.88 -14.46
CA ASP A 52 -3.93 -9.90 -15.51
C ASP A 52 -5.41 -9.90 -15.92
N SER A 53 -6.15 -10.96 -15.63
CA SER A 53 -7.53 -11.20 -16.11
C SER A 53 -8.58 -10.14 -15.70
N GLY A 54 -8.23 -9.17 -14.86
CA GLY A 54 -9.13 -8.09 -14.43
C GLY A 54 -8.74 -6.69 -14.91
N TYR A 55 -7.55 -6.49 -15.48
CA TYR A 55 -7.04 -5.15 -15.82
C TYR A 55 -7.11 -4.89 -17.32
N THR A 56 -7.42 -3.65 -17.69
CA THR A 56 -7.25 -3.19 -19.07
C THR A 56 -5.87 -2.56 -19.21
N THR A 57 -5.04 -3.13 -20.08
CA THR A 57 -3.75 -2.52 -20.45
C THR A 57 -4.03 -1.38 -21.44
N VAL A 58 -3.78 -0.14 -21.01
CA VAL A 58 -3.99 1.04 -21.84
C VAL A 58 -2.74 1.27 -22.70
N LYS A 59 -2.85 1.00 -24.00
CA LYS A 59 -1.73 1.13 -24.94
C LYS A 59 -1.68 2.47 -25.67
N TYR A 60 -2.81 3.19 -25.71
CA TYR A 60 -2.96 4.42 -26.48
C TYR A 60 -3.52 5.53 -25.58
N TYR A 61 -2.91 6.71 -25.67
CA TYR A 61 -3.29 7.90 -24.91
C TYR A 61 -3.57 9.08 -25.87
N PRO A 62 -4.55 9.95 -25.60
CA PRO A 62 -5.43 9.94 -24.43
C PRO A 62 -6.43 8.77 -24.47
N TYR A 63 -6.55 8.06 -23.36
CA TYR A 63 -7.50 6.97 -23.19
C TYR A 63 -8.82 7.51 -22.64
N LYS A 64 -9.94 7.04 -23.17
CA LYS A 64 -11.28 7.43 -22.71
C LYS A 64 -12.12 6.21 -22.39
N PHE A 65 -12.73 6.22 -21.21
CA PHE A 65 -13.70 5.24 -20.75
C PHE A 65 -14.87 5.96 -20.09
N LYS A 66 -16.05 5.94 -20.72
CA LYS A 66 -17.24 6.68 -20.26
C LYS A 66 -16.91 8.17 -20.00
N ASN A 67 -17.10 8.68 -18.78
CA ASN A 67 -16.79 10.06 -18.42
C ASN A 67 -15.40 10.21 -17.77
N THR A 68 -14.55 9.20 -17.92
CA THR A 68 -13.19 9.17 -17.40
C THR A 68 -12.20 9.22 -18.57
N SER A 69 -11.27 10.17 -18.55
CA SER A 69 -10.14 10.25 -19.48
C SER A 69 -8.82 10.17 -18.75
N ILE A 70 -7.84 9.52 -19.38
CA ILE A 70 -6.48 9.39 -18.88
C ILE A 70 -5.53 9.88 -19.96
N GLU A 71 -4.71 10.86 -19.62
CA GLU A 71 -3.62 11.38 -20.46
C GLU A 71 -2.29 11.05 -19.80
N ILE A 72 -1.23 10.86 -20.60
CA ILE A 72 0.09 10.51 -20.09
C ILE A 72 1.10 11.60 -20.44
N ASN A 73 1.85 12.02 -19.42
CA ASN A 73 3.07 12.78 -19.55
C ASN A 73 4.24 11.82 -19.29
N LEU A 74 4.87 11.36 -20.38
CA LEU A 74 6.05 10.51 -20.31
C LEU A 74 7.21 11.29 -19.69
N THR A 75 7.86 10.71 -18.69
CA THR A 75 9.11 11.26 -18.14
C THR A 75 10.18 10.17 -18.11
N ASN A 76 11.45 10.58 -18.03
CA ASN A 76 12.59 9.65 -17.99
C ASN A 76 12.65 8.82 -16.70
N LYS A 77 11.86 9.16 -15.69
CA LYS A 77 11.91 8.52 -14.37
C LYS A 77 10.60 7.93 -13.88
N ILE A 78 9.44 8.50 -14.17
CA ILE A 78 8.13 7.95 -13.79
C ILE A 78 7.05 8.58 -14.66
N ASN A 79 6.12 7.79 -15.19
CA ASN A 79 5.05 8.36 -16.00
C ASN A 79 4.02 9.04 -15.11
N ILE A 80 3.58 10.22 -15.54
CA ILE A 80 2.55 11.00 -14.86
C ILE A 80 1.26 10.84 -15.67
N TYR A 81 0.25 10.24 -15.07
CA TYR A 81 -1.05 10.02 -15.68
C TYR A 81 -2.05 11.02 -15.10
N ASN A 82 -2.51 11.93 -15.96
CA ASN A 82 -3.55 12.90 -15.64
C ASN A 82 -4.91 12.26 -15.87
N ILE A 83 -5.72 12.21 -14.83
CA ILE A 83 -7.07 11.67 -14.86
C ILE A 83 -8.04 12.82 -14.80
N SER A 84 -9.03 12.78 -15.68
CA SER A 84 -10.22 13.60 -15.59
C SER A 84 -11.45 12.71 -15.50
N THR A 85 -12.27 12.94 -14.49
CA THR A 85 -13.56 12.27 -14.29
C THR A 85 -14.68 13.30 -14.25
N LYS A 86 -15.94 12.85 -14.33
CA LYS A 86 -17.11 13.68 -14.06
C LYS A 86 -17.09 14.33 -12.66
N TYR A 87 -16.36 13.76 -11.71
CA TYR A 87 -16.33 14.18 -10.30
C TYR A 87 -15.10 15.01 -9.94
N GLY A 88 -14.15 15.19 -10.86
CA GLY A 88 -12.93 15.94 -10.63
C GLY A 88 -11.72 15.36 -11.35
N ASN A 89 -10.58 16.02 -11.16
CA ASN A 89 -9.30 15.66 -11.78
C ASN A 89 -8.32 15.16 -10.73
N GLY A 90 -7.32 14.41 -11.16
CA GLY A 90 -6.22 13.98 -10.30
C GLY A 90 -5.07 13.38 -11.09
N GLU A 91 -3.98 13.10 -10.37
CA GLU A 91 -2.76 12.56 -10.97
C GLU A 91 -2.41 11.19 -10.37
N ILE A 92 -1.89 10.27 -11.19
CA ILE A 92 -1.24 9.03 -10.75
C ILE A 92 0.19 9.03 -11.27
N LYS A 93 1.14 8.64 -10.42
CA LYS A 93 2.54 8.44 -10.80
C LYS A 93 2.85 6.94 -10.77
N THR A 94 3.07 6.33 -11.92
CA THR A 94 3.39 4.89 -12.01
C THR A 94 4.16 4.57 -13.28
N PHE A 95 4.78 3.40 -13.34
CA PHE A 95 5.38 2.87 -14.58
C PHE A 95 4.43 1.92 -15.31
N ASP A 96 3.40 1.45 -14.63
CA ASP A 96 2.44 0.51 -15.19
C ASP A 96 1.42 1.24 -16.07
N SER A 97 0.90 0.55 -17.09
CA SER A 97 -0.17 1.04 -17.98
C SER A 97 -1.48 0.27 -17.80
N ARG A 98 -1.51 -0.67 -16.84
CA ARG A 98 -2.70 -1.45 -16.48
C ARG A 98 -3.55 -0.66 -15.50
N TYR A 99 -4.80 -0.44 -15.89
CA TYR A 99 -5.81 0.22 -15.07
C TYR A 99 -7.07 -0.62 -15.01
N PHE A 100 -7.74 -0.53 -13.87
CA PHE A 100 -9.13 -0.95 -13.74
C PHE A 100 -9.96 0.30 -13.43
N ILE A 101 -10.93 0.60 -14.29
CA ILE A 101 -11.78 1.78 -14.15
C ILE A 101 -13.21 1.34 -13.88
N PHE A 102 -13.78 1.88 -12.81
CA PHE A 102 -15.17 1.72 -12.46
C PHE A 102 -15.84 3.09 -12.37
N GLU A 103 -17.04 3.23 -12.92
CA GLU A 103 -17.78 4.47 -12.89
C GLU A 103 -19.27 4.19 -12.70
N ASN A 104 -19.87 4.86 -11.71
CA ASN A 104 -21.31 4.87 -11.49
C ASN A 104 -21.86 6.30 -11.35
N SER A 105 -23.12 6.45 -10.94
CA SER A 105 -23.79 7.75 -10.82
C SER A 105 -23.27 8.66 -9.71
N ASN A 106 -22.48 8.12 -8.76
CA ASN A 106 -22.04 8.82 -7.56
C ASN A 106 -20.52 9.03 -7.48
N PHE A 107 -19.72 8.16 -8.10
CA PHE A 107 -18.26 8.22 -8.05
C PHE A 107 -17.59 7.50 -9.25
N SER A 108 -16.32 7.81 -9.44
CA SER A 108 -15.40 7.11 -10.36
C SER A 108 -14.24 6.55 -9.56
N ILE A 109 -13.79 5.33 -9.85
CA ILE A 109 -12.63 4.70 -9.20
C ILE A 109 -11.66 4.23 -10.27
N ILE A 110 -10.39 4.50 -10.03
CA ILE A 110 -9.29 3.99 -10.84
C ILE A 110 -8.38 3.20 -9.93
N ALA A 111 -8.19 1.92 -10.24
CA ALA A 111 -7.25 1.06 -9.56
C ALA A 111 -6.04 0.78 -10.46
N TYR A 112 -4.85 0.76 -9.87
CA TYR A 112 -3.59 0.51 -10.55
C TYR A 112 -2.61 -0.23 -9.64
N PRO A 113 -1.66 -1.00 -10.22
CA PRO A 113 -0.62 -1.65 -9.44
C PRO A 113 0.22 -0.63 -8.66
N SER A 114 0.38 -0.87 -7.35
CA SER A 114 1.24 -0.10 -6.46
C SER A 114 2.61 -0.74 -6.36
N TYR A 115 3.65 -0.01 -6.79
CA TYR A 115 5.03 -0.46 -6.66
C TYR A 115 5.60 -0.22 -5.25
N GLU A 116 5.16 0.85 -4.57
CA GLU A 116 5.64 1.17 -3.22
C GLU A 116 5.07 0.20 -2.18
N TYR A 117 3.78 -0.16 -2.33
CA TYR A 117 3.05 -0.98 -1.34
C TYR A 117 2.81 -2.41 -1.80
N ARG A 118 3.35 -2.80 -2.97
CA ARG A 118 3.28 -4.17 -3.53
C ARG A 118 1.85 -4.73 -3.58
N GLY A 119 0.88 -3.85 -3.87
CA GLY A 119 -0.55 -4.14 -3.85
C GLY A 119 -1.31 -3.33 -4.90
N LEU A 120 -2.53 -2.91 -4.58
CA LEU A 120 -3.36 -2.12 -5.48
C LEU A 120 -3.67 -0.77 -4.87
N GLU A 121 -3.24 0.29 -5.56
CA GLU A 121 -3.67 1.64 -5.26
C GLU A 121 -4.96 1.94 -6.00
N TYR A 122 -5.85 2.63 -5.30
CA TYR A 122 -7.13 3.06 -5.80
C TYR A 122 -7.25 4.56 -5.56
N LYS A 123 -7.76 5.23 -6.58
CA LYS A 123 -8.12 6.63 -6.53
C LYS A 123 -9.60 6.77 -6.81
N ALA A 124 -10.36 7.14 -5.78
CA ALA A 124 -11.79 7.34 -5.88
C ALA A 124 -12.12 8.84 -5.96
N PHE A 125 -12.88 9.21 -6.98
CA PHE A 125 -13.37 10.56 -7.24
C PHE A 125 -14.86 10.61 -6.92
N SER A 126 -15.26 11.48 -6.00
CA SER A 126 -16.66 11.77 -5.70
C SER A 126 -16.89 13.27 -5.73
N LYS A 127 -18.15 13.71 -5.85
CA LYS A 127 -18.51 15.14 -5.84
C LYS A 127 -17.97 15.93 -4.62
N LYS A 128 -17.69 15.24 -3.51
CA LYS A 128 -17.31 15.88 -2.24
C LYS A 128 -15.83 15.75 -1.91
N LYS A 129 -15.18 14.66 -2.34
CA LYS A 129 -13.79 14.35 -2.00
C LYS A 129 -13.14 13.42 -3.03
N VAL A 130 -11.84 13.59 -3.21
CA VAL A 130 -10.97 12.59 -3.84
C VAL A 130 -10.28 11.83 -2.71
N LEU A 131 -10.35 10.50 -2.75
CA LEU A 131 -9.80 9.63 -1.71
C LEU A 131 -8.81 8.66 -2.36
N ASN A 132 -7.56 8.71 -1.93
CA ASN A 132 -6.52 7.77 -2.34
C ASN A 132 -6.40 6.71 -1.25
N PHE A 133 -6.39 5.45 -1.63
CA PHE A 133 -6.23 4.35 -0.68
C PHE A 133 -5.63 3.14 -1.38
N ILE A 134 -4.90 2.35 -0.61
CA ILE A 134 -4.32 1.08 -1.04
C ILE A 134 -5.13 -0.02 -0.38
N ILE A 135 -5.55 -0.99 -1.19
CA ILE A 135 -6.04 -2.24 -0.65
C ILE A 135 -4.89 -3.22 -0.80
N ILE A 136 -4.37 -3.66 0.34
CA ILE A 136 -3.37 -4.73 0.37
C ILE A 136 -4.15 -6.01 0.08
N PRO A 137 -3.96 -6.65 -1.08
CA PRO A 137 -4.59 -7.94 -1.30
C PRO A 137 -4.00 -8.92 -0.29
N THR A 138 -4.82 -9.42 0.62
CA THR A 138 -4.57 -10.75 1.18
C THR A 138 -4.78 -11.77 0.05
N GLU A 139 -4.26 -12.99 0.18
CA GLU A 139 -4.28 -13.99 -0.92
C GLU A 139 -5.68 -14.33 -1.48
N GLU A 140 -6.76 -13.84 -0.86
CA GLU A 140 -8.15 -14.00 -1.28
C GLU A 140 -8.80 -12.70 -1.77
N LYS A 141 -9.55 -12.81 -2.88
CA LYS A 141 -10.28 -11.70 -3.49
C LYS A 141 -11.30 -11.10 -2.53
N LEU A 142 -11.21 -9.78 -2.33
CA LEU A 142 -12.30 -8.95 -1.79
C LEU A 142 -13.45 -8.88 -2.80
N ASN A 143 -14.35 -9.86 -2.77
CA ASN A 143 -15.49 -9.93 -3.69
C ASN A 143 -16.44 -8.70 -3.61
N ASN A 144 -16.37 -7.92 -2.51
CA ASN A 144 -17.25 -6.79 -2.24
C ASN A 144 -16.51 -5.45 -2.06
N ILE A 145 -15.37 -5.28 -2.74
CA ILE A 145 -14.54 -4.07 -2.65
C ILE A 145 -15.35 -2.79 -2.88
N PHE A 146 -16.31 -2.80 -3.80
CA PHE A 146 -17.13 -1.60 -4.08
C PHE A 146 -18.06 -1.19 -2.92
N GLU A 147 -18.64 -2.14 -2.18
CA GLU A 147 -19.48 -1.84 -1.02
C GLU A 147 -18.67 -1.12 0.08
N ILE A 148 -17.44 -1.59 0.28
CA ILE A 148 -16.46 -1.00 1.19
C ILE A 148 -16.16 0.45 0.78
N LEU A 149 -15.85 0.67 -0.50
CA LEU A 149 -15.50 1.99 -1.02
C LEU A 149 -16.66 2.97 -0.96
N GLU A 150 -17.86 2.51 -1.28
CA GLU A 150 -19.06 3.32 -1.09
C GLU A 150 -19.22 3.78 0.36
N THR A 151 -18.93 2.91 1.32
CA THR A 151 -19.05 3.23 2.74
C THR A 151 -18.00 4.25 3.17
N LEU A 152 -16.75 4.10 2.75
CA LEU A 152 -15.66 5.05 3.03
C LEU A 152 -15.90 6.43 2.38
N ILE A 153 -16.44 6.44 1.15
CA ILE A 153 -16.72 7.69 0.42
C ILE A 153 -17.93 8.43 1.00
N LYS A 154 -18.98 7.71 1.42
CA LYS A 154 -20.25 8.33 1.83
C LYS A 154 -20.19 9.04 3.19
N ASP A 155 -19.09 8.96 3.95
CA ASP A 155 -18.96 9.49 5.32
C ASP A 155 -20.24 9.26 6.13
N LYS A 156 -20.54 7.98 6.41
CA LYS A 156 -21.63 7.68 7.32
C LYS A 156 -21.26 8.19 8.71
N LYS A 157 -22.01 9.19 9.18
CA LYS A 157 -21.90 9.82 10.48
C LYS A 157 -21.74 8.76 11.60
N ASN A 158 -20.80 9.05 12.49
CA ASN A 158 -20.44 8.33 13.70
C ASN A 158 -21.65 7.68 14.40
N GLU A 159 -21.73 6.35 14.38
CA GLU A 159 -22.46 5.62 15.41
C GLU A 159 -21.42 4.84 16.21
N LEU A 160 -21.11 5.38 17.39
CA LEU A 160 -20.27 4.72 18.39
C LEU A 160 -21.04 3.50 18.90
N ILE A 161 -20.62 2.32 18.46
CA ILE A 161 -21.28 1.07 18.81
C ILE A 161 -20.87 0.72 20.25
N LYS A 162 -21.80 0.87 21.18
CA LYS A 162 -21.78 0.13 22.45
C LYS A 162 -22.78 -1.02 22.31
N GLY A 163 -22.32 -2.27 22.49
CA GLY A 163 -23.22 -3.41 22.75
C GLY A 163 -23.56 -4.36 21.59
N GLU A 164 -22.73 -4.52 20.56
CA GLU A 164 -22.84 -5.71 19.69
C GLU A 164 -22.03 -6.86 20.31
N ASN A 165 -22.65 -8.04 20.48
CA ASN A 165 -22.07 -9.19 21.19
C ASN A 165 -20.70 -9.63 20.65
N ASN A 166 -20.45 -9.38 19.37
CA ASN A 166 -19.24 -9.81 18.68
C ASN A 166 -18.16 -8.74 18.66
N LEU A 167 -18.41 -7.54 19.21
CA LEU A 167 -17.48 -6.41 19.18
C LEU A 167 -17.24 -5.87 20.59
N ILE A 168 -16.00 -5.98 21.06
CA ILE A 168 -15.55 -5.48 22.36
C ILE A 168 -14.60 -4.31 22.10
N ILE A 169 -14.96 -3.11 22.56
CA ILE A 169 -14.09 -1.92 22.48
C ILE A 169 -13.61 -1.59 23.89
N THR A 170 -12.31 -1.76 24.16
CA THR A 170 -11.67 -1.48 25.45
C THR A 170 -10.69 -0.33 25.31
N GLY A 171 -11.12 0.88 25.66
CA GLY A 171 -10.28 2.07 25.54
C GLY A 171 -9.88 2.33 24.09
N LYS A 172 -8.62 2.06 23.74
CA LYS A 172 -8.06 2.24 22.39
C LYS A 172 -7.95 0.94 21.59
N THR A 173 -8.25 -0.21 22.16
CA THR A 173 -8.22 -1.49 21.43
C THR A 173 -9.64 -1.92 21.08
N ALA A 174 -9.79 -2.54 19.92
CA ALA A 174 -11.01 -3.22 19.53
C ALA A 174 -10.72 -4.71 19.31
N CYS A 175 -11.58 -5.57 19.84
CA CYS A 175 -11.54 -7.00 19.66
C CYS A 175 -12.85 -7.47 19.02
N ILE A 176 -12.74 -8.38 18.07
CA ILE A 176 -13.88 -8.96 17.37
C ILE A 176 -13.91 -10.44 17.69
N LYS A 177 -15.04 -10.90 18.21
CA LYS A 177 -15.29 -12.31 18.49
C LYS A 177 -16.05 -12.95 17.34
N TYR A 178 -15.50 -14.03 16.82
CA TYR A 178 -16.15 -14.90 15.85
C TYR A 178 -16.11 -16.31 16.41
N GLU A 179 -17.28 -16.89 16.68
CA GLU A 179 -17.39 -18.24 17.24
C GLU A 179 -16.41 -18.46 18.42
N ASP A 180 -15.33 -19.21 18.20
CA ASP A 180 -14.30 -19.55 19.20
C ASP A 180 -13.02 -18.68 19.11
N GLU A 181 -12.89 -17.85 18.08
CA GLU A 181 -11.73 -16.98 17.87
C GLU A 181 -11.99 -15.53 18.28
N THR A 182 -10.96 -14.90 18.85
CA THR A 182 -10.95 -13.46 19.15
C THR A 182 -9.83 -12.80 18.38
N TYR A 183 -10.20 -11.94 17.43
CA TYR A 183 -9.24 -11.12 16.72
C TYR A 183 -9.10 -9.75 17.38
N THR A 184 -7.88 -9.39 17.75
CA THR A 184 -7.56 -8.08 18.32
C THR A 184 -6.96 -7.19 17.24
N ILE A 185 -7.54 -6.00 17.04
CA ILE A 185 -6.94 -4.99 16.18
C ILE A 185 -5.60 -4.58 16.81
N PRO A 186 -4.47 -4.72 16.09
CA PRO A 186 -3.12 -4.63 16.68
C PRO A 186 -2.70 -3.23 17.11
N GLU A 187 -3.50 -2.20 16.80
CA GLU A 187 -3.14 -0.79 16.94
C GLU A 187 -4.28 0.03 17.58
N GLU A 188 -3.98 1.27 17.98
CA GLU A 188 -4.95 2.17 18.62
C GLU A 188 -6.07 2.58 17.65
N VAL A 189 -7.28 2.07 17.91
CA VAL A 189 -8.50 2.39 17.17
C VAL A 189 -9.00 3.76 17.58
N LEU A 190 -9.00 4.67 16.60
CA LEU A 190 -9.54 6.02 16.77
C LEU A 190 -11.05 6.08 16.57
N LYS A 191 -11.55 5.37 15.55
CA LYS A 191 -12.97 5.39 15.17
C LYS A 191 -13.42 4.03 14.66
N VAL A 192 -14.68 3.70 14.95
CA VAL A 192 -15.33 2.50 14.43
C VAL A 192 -16.57 2.90 13.65
N PHE A 193 -16.74 2.33 12.47
CA PHE A 193 -17.95 2.47 11.65
C PHE A 193 -18.54 1.09 11.34
N LYS A 194 -19.83 1.05 11.02
CA LYS A 194 -20.50 -0.14 10.50
C LYS A 194 -21.25 0.12 9.21
N SER A 195 -21.28 -0.92 8.40
CA SER A 195 -22.25 -1.10 7.31
C SER A 195 -23.14 -2.29 7.63
N LYS A 196 -23.96 -2.71 6.66
CA LYS A 196 -24.82 -3.89 6.80
C LYS A 196 -23.98 -5.14 7.08
N ASN A 197 -22.87 -5.28 6.36
CA ASN A 197 -22.07 -6.51 6.34
C ASN A 197 -20.69 -6.37 7.00
N TYR A 198 -20.22 -5.14 7.28
CA TYR A 198 -18.84 -4.90 7.72
C TYR A 198 -18.72 -3.95 8.91
N TYR A 199 -17.72 -4.19 9.75
CA TYR A 199 -17.13 -3.22 10.67
C TYR A 199 -15.88 -2.60 10.04
N TYR A 200 -15.64 -1.32 10.32
CA TYR A 200 -14.48 -0.57 9.84
C TYR A 200 -13.79 0.08 11.04
N PHE A 201 -12.52 -0.22 11.24
CA PHE A 201 -11.71 0.25 12.36
C PHE A 201 -10.64 1.18 11.83
N TYR A 202 -10.84 2.48 12.04
CA TYR A 202 -9.86 3.50 11.69
C TYR A 202 -8.81 3.58 12.78
N VAL A 203 -7.58 3.46 12.35
CA VAL A 203 -6.38 3.42 13.18
C VAL A 203 -5.41 4.47 12.64
N LEU A 204 -4.78 5.21 13.55
CA LEU A 204 -3.68 6.13 13.21
C LEU A 204 -2.36 5.41 13.45
N GLU A 205 -1.67 5.05 12.37
CA GLU A 205 -0.29 4.64 12.47
C GLU A 205 0.61 5.86 12.20
N ASN A 206 1.79 5.92 12.80
CA ASN A 206 2.73 7.06 12.78
C ASN A 206 3.04 7.68 11.40
N LYS A 207 2.64 7.06 10.28
CA LYS A 207 2.83 7.55 8.91
C LYS A 207 1.58 7.49 8.01
N PHE A 208 0.60 6.64 8.30
CA PHE A 208 -0.59 6.46 7.45
C PHE A 208 -1.83 6.13 8.28
N ASN A 209 -3.01 6.50 7.78
CA ASN A 209 -4.27 6.08 8.37
C ASN A 209 -4.59 4.67 7.86
N LYS A 210 -4.80 3.70 8.76
CA LYS A 210 -5.24 2.35 8.39
C LYS A 210 -6.73 2.18 8.69
N VAL A 211 -7.40 1.36 7.87
CA VAL A 211 -8.76 0.90 8.12
C VAL A 211 -8.76 -0.62 8.07
N TYR A 212 -8.95 -1.25 9.22
CA TYR A 212 -9.24 -2.69 9.26
C TYR A 212 -10.73 -2.91 9.00
N ILE A 213 -11.07 -3.88 8.17
CA ILE A 213 -12.44 -4.17 7.77
C ILE A 213 -12.76 -5.60 8.13
N ALA A 214 -13.70 -5.79 9.05
CA ALA A 214 -14.10 -7.11 9.48
C ALA A 214 -15.50 -7.43 8.96
N ASN A 215 -15.67 -8.60 8.34
CA ASN A 215 -16.98 -9.06 7.88
C ASN A 215 -17.81 -9.55 9.08
N LYS A 216 -19.02 -9.06 9.29
CA LYS A 216 -19.86 -9.46 10.44
C LYS A 216 -20.17 -10.97 10.49
N THR A 217 -20.09 -11.67 9.36
CA THR A 217 -20.50 -13.09 9.24
C THR A 217 -19.35 -14.02 8.89
N GLN A 218 -18.11 -13.52 8.80
CA GLN A 218 -16.94 -14.33 8.45
C GLN A 218 -15.74 -13.91 9.29
N GLU A 219 -14.89 -14.86 9.64
CA GLU A 219 -13.58 -14.68 10.31
C GLU A 219 -12.53 -14.03 9.40
N LYS A 220 -12.93 -13.04 8.60
CA LYS A 220 -12.04 -12.39 7.63
C LYS A 220 -11.93 -10.91 7.93
N ILE A 221 -10.69 -10.48 8.10
CA ILE A 221 -10.31 -9.10 8.33
C ILE A 221 -9.39 -8.65 7.21
N TYR A 222 -9.76 -7.54 6.59
CA TYR A 222 -9.04 -6.93 5.50
C TYR A 222 -8.38 -5.64 5.99
N GLU A 223 -7.24 -5.27 5.40
CA GLU A 223 -6.52 -4.04 5.72
C GLU A 223 -6.54 -3.09 4.53
N ILE A 224 -6.90 -1.83 4.78
CA ILE A 224 -6.82 -0.73 3.81
C ILE A 224 -5.92 0.34 4.38
N ILE A 225 -4.93 0.78 3.60
CA ILE A 225 -4.14 1.97 3.92
C ILE A 225 -4.78 3.16 3.21
N LEU A 226 -5.05 4.25 3.93
CA LEU A 226 -5.48 5.52 3.37
C LEU A 226 -4.25 6.42 3.19
N LEU A 227 -4.06 6.93 1.98
CA LEU A 227 -2.95 7.79 1.56
C LEU A 227 -3.34 9.27 1.54
#